data_AF-A0A527GIA3-F1
#
_entry.id   AF-A0A527GIA3-F1
#
_cell.length_a   1.000
_cell.length_b   1.000
_cell.length_c   1.000
_cell.angle_alpha   90.00
_cell.angle_beta   90.00
_cell.angle_gamma   90.00
#
_symmetry.space_group_name_H-M   'P 1'
#
loop_
_entity.id
_entity.type
_entity.pdbx_description
1 polymer ?
#
loop_
_entity_poly.entity_id
_entity_poly.type
_entity_poly.pdbx_seq_one_letter_code
_entity_poly.pdbx_strand_id
1 'polypeptide(L)'
;LARPASEIKIGHVVRVLDGPLAPIPCASRTQYQRCEDCDEATCQVRHMMLEVRQAIAEVLDNRSLAAMRDADNDDFPVELTSQI
;
A
#
# COMPACT_ATOMS: atom_id res chain seq x y z
N LEU A 1 22.07 -1.45 -9.32
CA LEU A 1 20.82 -2.24 -9.17
C LEU A 1 20.95 -3.50 -10.02
N ALA A 2 20.37 -4.63 -9.60
CA ALA A 2 20.45 -5.89 -10.36
C ALA A 2 19.62 -5.90 -11.67
N ARG A 3 18.76 -4.89 -11.86
CA ARG A 3 17.93 -4.66 -13.05
C ARG A 3 17.70 -3.14 -13.22
N PRO A 4 17.25 -2.66 -14.39
CA PRO A 4 16.95 -1.25 -14.61
C PRO A 4 15.95 -0.69 -13.58
N ALA A 5 16.13 0.58 -13.17
CA ALA A 5 15.27 1.23 -12.18
C ALA A 5 13.80 1.37 -12.64
N SER A 6 13.55 1.45 -13.96
CA SER A 6 12.21 1.44 -14.55
C SER A 6 11.45 0.11 -14.35
N GLU A 7 12.16 -0.99 -14.12
CA GLU A 7 11.58 -2.33 -13.93
C GLU A 7 11.37 -2.69 -12.45
N ILE A 8 11.89 -1.87 -11.52
CA ILE A 8 11.74 -2.10 -10.09
C ILE A 8 10.48 -1.40 -9.61
N LYS A 9 9.43 -2.16 -9.30
CA LYS A 9 8.18 -1.63 -8.74
C LYS A 9 8.33 -1.32 -7.25
N ILE A 10 7.86 -0.16 -6.83
CA ILE A 10 7.95 0.28 -5.43
C ILE A 10 7.18 -0.67 -4.51
N GLY A 11 6.00 -1.12 -4.92
CA GLY A 11 5.23 -2.06 -4.11
C GLY A 11 5.95 -3.39 -3.87
N HIS A 12 6.81 -3.83 -4.79
CA HIS A 12 7.67 -5.00 -4.52
C HIS A 12 8.72 -4.68 -3.46
N VAL A 13 9.37 -3.52 -3.55
CA VAL A 13 10.40 -3.10 -2.58
C VAL A 13 9.81 -3.05 -1.17
N VAL A 14 8.67 -2.37 -1.00
CA VAL A 14 8.00 -2.26 0.32
C VAL A 14 7.63 -3.64 0.85
N ARG A 15 7.11 -4.54 0.00
CA ARG A 15 6.77 -5.91 0.45
C ARG A 15 7.96 -6.72 0.95
N VAL A 16 9.14 -6.49 0.41
CA VAL A 16 10.37 -7.17 0.84
C VAL A 16 10.90 -6.59 2.15
N LEU A 17 10.77 -5.28 2.36
CA LEU A 17 11.32 -4.60 3.53
C LEU A 17 10.36 -4.66 4.72
N ASP A 18 9.11 -4.27 4.52
CA ASP A 18 8.14 -4.02 5.59
C ASP A 18 7.09 -5.14 5.69
N GLY A 19 7.05 -6.03 4.70
CA GLY A 19 6.05 -7.08 4.61
C GLY A 19 4.76 -6.63 3.90
N PRO A 20 3.62 -7.29 4.14
CA PRO A 20 2.40 -7.05 3.38
C PRO A 20 1.92 -5.60 3.48
N LEU A 21 1.39 -5.05 2.38
CA LEU A 21 0.81 -3.69 2.32
C LEU A 21 -0.50 -3.53 3.11
N ALA A 22 -0.82 -4.45 4.01
CA ALA A 22 -2.08 -4.48 4.73
C ALA A 22 -1.96 -3.70 6.04
N PRO A 23 -2.82 -2.69 6.29
CA PRO A 23 -2.76 -1.89 7.51
C PRO A 23 -3.03 -2.68 8.80
N ILE A 24 -3.78 -3.78 8.70
CA ILE A 24 -4.09 -4.67 9.81
C ILE A 24 -4.01 -6.15 9.38
N PRO A 25 -3.71 -7.09 10.32
CA PRO A 25 -3.48 -8.48 9.96
C PRO A 25 -4.69 -9.18 9.30
N CYS A 26 -5.92 -8.92 9.75
CA CYS A 26 -7.13 -9.55 9.18
C CYS A 26 -7.48 -9.02 7.78
N ALA A 27 -6.86 -7.91 7.36
CA ALA A 27 -6.93 -7.37 6.01
C ALA A 27 -5.74 -7.82 5.13
N SER A 28 -4.79 -8.60 5.64
CA SER A 28 -3.67 -9.11 4.84
C SER A 28 -4.07 -10.32 3.99
N ARG A 29 -3.49 -10.44 2.78
CA ARG A 29 -3.64 -11.65 1.93
C ARG A 29 -2.54 -12.68 2.18
N THR A 30 -1.35 -12.21 2.56
CA THR A 30 -0.14 -13.05 2.66
C THR A 30 0.27 -13.31 4.11
N GLN A 31 -0.20 -12.50 5.06
CA GLN A 31 -0.03 -12.73 6.50
C GLN A 31 -1.35 -12.47 7.21
N TYR A 32 -2.38 -13.20 6.78
CA TYR A 32 -3.70 -13.11 7.40
C TYR A 32 -3.65 -13.61 8.84
N GLN A 33 -4.23 -12.82 9.75
CA GLN A 33 -4.52 -13.25 11.11
C GLN A 33 -5.90 -12.72 11.52
N ARG A 34 -6.76 -13.62 11.96
CA ARG A 34 -8.10 -13.28 12.45
C ARG A 34 -8.00 -12.41 13.70
N CYS A 35 -8.85 -11.38 13.81
CA CYS A 35 -8.96 -10.62 15.05
C CYS A 35 -9.72 -11.42 16.11
N GLU A 36 -9.29 -11.29 17.37
CA GLU A 36 -9.91 -11.98 18.50
C GLU A 36 -11.35 -11.49 18.73
N ASP A 37 -11.59 -10.19 18.52
CA ASP A 37 -12.85 -9.52 18.90
C ASP A 37 -13.78 -9.18 17.72
N CYS A 38 -13.65 -9.84 16.56
CA CYS A 38 -14.52 -9.53 15.41
C CYS A 38 -15.21 -10.73 14.76
N ASP A 39 -16.46 -10.50 14.33
CA ASP A 39 -17.08 -11.26 13.25
C ASP A 39 -16.69 -10.63 11.91
N GLU A 40 -15.80 -11.30 11.16
CA GLU A 40 -15.23 -10.77 9.92
C GLU A 40 -16.26 -10.57 8.80
N ALA A 41 -17.40 -11.26 8.86
CA ALA A 41 -18.47 -11.13 7.87
C ALA A 41 -19.21 -9.78 8.00
N THR A 42 -19.16 -9.17 9.18
CA THR A 42 -19.88 -7.93 9.49
C THR A 42 -18.96 -6.79 9.96
N CYS A 43 -17.67 -7.08 10.16
CA CYS A 43 -16.66 -6.13 10.61
C CYS A 43 -16.37 -5.04 9.57
N GLN A 44 -17.02 -3.88 9.71
CA GLN A 44 -16.85 -2.73 8.82
C GLN A 44 -15.42 -2.19 8.79
N VAL A 45 -14.68 -2.31 9.91
CA VAL A 45 -13.26 -1.93 9.97
C VAL A 45 -12.45 -2.79 9.02
N ARG A 46 -12.69 -4.11 8.98
CA ARG A 46 -11.98 -5.00 8.05
C ARG A 46 -12.28 -4.65 6.60
N HIS A 47 -13.55 -4.40 6.25
CA HIS A 47 -13.93 -4.01 4.89
C HIS A 47 -13.23 -2.72 4.45
N MET A 48 -13.28 -1.67 5.28
CA MET A 48 -12.57 -0.42 5.03
C MET A 48 -11.06 -0.66 4.84
N MET A 49 -10.44 -1.49 5.69
CA MET A 49 -9.00 -1.77 5.60
C MET A 49 -8.62 -2.61 4.38
N LEU A 50 -9.52 -3.43 3.84
CA LEU A 50 -9.32 -4.12 2.56
C LEU A 50 -9.29 -3.12 1.40
N GLU A 51 -10.13 -2.09 1.43
CA GLU A 51 -10.15 -1.00 0.45
C GLU A 51 -8.89 -0.15 0.55
N VAL A 52 -8.50 0.27 1.76
CA VAL A 52 -7.25 1.02 2.01
C VAL A 52 -6.04 0.24 1.49
N ARG A 53 -5.94 -1.06 1.82
CA ARG A 53 -4.87 -1.92 1.28
C ARG A 53 -4.84 -1.91 -0.24
N GLN A 54 -6.01 -1.98 -0.90
CA GLN A 54 -6.09 -1.99 -2.36
C GLN A 54 -5.59 -0.66 -2.95
N ALA A 55 -6.00 0.47 -2.38
CA ALA A 55 -5.54 1.79 -2.79
C ALA A 55 -4.01 1.94 -2.63
N ILE A 56 -3.45 1.49 -1.49
CA ILE A 56 -1.99 1.49 -1.27
C ILE A 56 -1.29 0.64 -2.34
N ALA A 57 -1.78 -0.57 -2.60
CA ALA A 57 -1.20 -1.46 -3.59
C ALA A 57 -1.22 -0.84 -5.00
N GLU A 58 -2.32 -0.20 -5.40
CA GLU A 58 -2.45 0.45 -6.71
C GLU A 58 -1.43 1.57 -6.90
N VAL A 59 -1.21 2.41 -5.89
CA VAL A 59 -0.21 3.48 -5.96
C VAL A 59 1.20 2.87 -6.08
N LEU A 60 1.54 1.93 -5.20
CA LEU A 60 2.91 1.43 -5.09
C LEU A 60 3.29 0.45 -6.21
N ASP A 61 2.36 -0.38 -6.68
CA ASP A 61 2.64 -1.37 -7.73
C ASP A 61 2.72 -0.73 -9.13
N ASN A 62 2.11 0.43 -9.32
CA ASN A 62 2.19 1.16 -10.58
C ASN A 62 3.43 2.06 -10.69
N ARG A 63 4.00 2.51 -9.56
CA ARG A 63 5.21 3.34 -9.54
C ARG A 63 6.49 2.50 -9.66
N SER A 64 7.38 2.87 -10.59
CA SER A 64 8.74 2.33 -10.66
C SER A 64 9.73 3.16 -9.84
N LEU A 65 10.88 2.58 -9.51
CA LEU A 65 11.95 3.29 -8.81
C LEU A 65 12.50 4.47 -9.60
N ALA A 66 12.60 4.34 -10.93
CA ALA A 66 12.94 5.46 -11.81
C ALA A 66 11.90 6.58 -11.71
N ALA A 67 10.62 6.24 -11.84
CA ALA A 67 9.55 7.23 -11.73
C ALA A 67 9.50 7.88 -10.34
N MET A 68 9.86 7.18 -9.26
CA MET A 68 9.90 7.76 -7.91
C MET A 68 11.06 8.76 -7.76
N ARG A 69 12.24 8.45 -8.31
CA ARG A 69 13.38 9.37 -8.32
C ARG A 69 13.07 10.66 -9.08
N ASP A 70 12.31 10.54 -10.17
CA ASP A 70 11.96 11.65 -11.07
C ASP A 70 10.65 12.34 -10.65
N ALA A 71 10.05 11.96 -9.52
CA ALA A 71 8.87 12.63 -9.01
C ALA A 71 9.25 13.99 -8.41
N ASP A 72 8.72 15.08 -8.96
CA ASP A 72 8.71 16.37 -8.27
C ASP A 72 7.71 16.29 -7.10
N ASN A 73 8.09 16.78 -5.92
CA ASN A 73 7.25 16.70 -4.71
C ASN A 73 5.96 17.55 -4.78
N ASP A 74 5.66 18.18 -5.93
CA ASP A 74 4.46 18.97 -6.19
C ASP A 74 3.28 18.14 -6.71
N ASP A 75 3.46 16.83 -6.94
CA ASP A 75 2.41 15.92 -7.43
C ASP A 75 1.50 15.36 -6.30
N PHE A 76 1.54 15.97 -5.10
CA PHE A 76 0.49 15.74 -4.12
C PHE A 76 -0.81 16.33 -4.67
N PRO A 77 -1.90 15.54 -4.75
CA PRO A 77 -3.20 16.11 -5.07
C PRO A 77 -3.46 17.28 -4.12
N VAL A 78 -3.80 18.45 -4.69
CA VAL A 78 -4.03 19.72 -3.95
C VAL A 78 -5.03 19.55 -2.78
N GLU A 79 -5.86 18.51 -2.86
CA GLU A 79 -6.84 18.09 -1.85
C GLU A 79 -6.21 17.53 -0.56
N LEU A 80 -5.01 16.94 -0.62
CA LEU A 80 -4.27 16.41 0.54
C LEU A 80 -3.35 17.46 1.19
N THR A 81 -2.91 18.48 0.45
CA THR A 81 -2.10 19.58 1.00
C THR A 81 -2.91 20.60 1.79
N SER A 82 -4.25 20.60 1.69
CA SER A 82 -5.13 21.53 2.40
C SER A 82 -5.61 21.07 3.79
N GLN A 83 -5.07 19.96 4.33
CA GLN A 83 -5.53 19.35 5.60
C GLN A 83 -4.44 19.19 6.67
N ILE A 84 -3.28 19.84 6.51
CA ILE A 84 -2.20 19.94 7.51
C ILE A 84 -1.97 21.42 7.81
#